data_AF-A0A090W5H4-F1
#
_entry.id   AF-A0A090W5H4-F1
#
_cell.length_a   1.000
_cell.length_b   1.000
_cell.length_c   1.000
_cell.angle_alpha   90.00
_cell.angle_beta   90.00
_cell.angle_gamma   90.00
#
_symmetry.space_group_name_H-M   'P 1'
#
loop_
_entity.id
_entity.type
_entity.pdbx_description
1 polymer ?
#
loop_
_entity_poly.entity_id
_entity_poly.type
_entity_poly.pdbx_seq_one_letter_code
_entity_poly.pdbx_strand_id
1 'polypeptide(L)'
;MVFDAEGYASFEIKGQVFGGKEFTLQGKKGSMMYEINNTTKPIEVDFIVTQLETGEQKRMLCIAKFTDANNMRFAMGFNNTRPTAFTELNAIRLKREK
;
A
#
# COMPACT_ATOMS: atom_id res chain seq x y z
N MET A 1 -5.94 6.51 2.00
CA MET A 1 -5.25 5.25 2.36
C MET A 1 -5.39 5.09 3.85
N VAL A 2 -5.80 3.91 4.31
CA VAL A 2 -6.05 3.60 5.72
C VAL A 2 -5.21 2.38 6.08
N PHE A 3 -4.55 2.45 7.23
CA PHE A 3 -3.87 1.33 7.87
C PHE A 3 -4.57 1.09 9.20
N ASP A 4 -5.16 -0.09 9.38
CA ASP A 4 -5.83 -0.41 10.64
C ASP A 4 -4.89 -1.12 11.63
N ALA A 5 -5.37 -1.21 12.87
CA ALA A 5 -4.65 -1.86 13.96
C ALA A 5 -4.60 -3.39 13.85
N GLU A 6 -5.41 -3.99 12.99
CA GLU A 6 -5.43 -5.43 12.72
C GLU A 6 -4.43 -5.84 11.63
N GLY A 7 -3.75 -4.87 11.00
CA GLY A 7 -2.73 -5.10 9.97
C GLY A 7 -3.28 -5.09 8.55
N TYR A 8 -4.52 -4.63 8.33
CA TYR A 8 -5.07 -4.44 6.99
C TYR A 8 -4.84 -3.03 6.46
N ALA A 9 -4.64 -2.96 5.15
CA ALA A 9 -4.50 -1.70 4.43
C ALA A 9 -5.60 -1.57 3.38
N SER A 10 -6.10 -0.35 3.19
CA SER A 10 -7.05 -0.03 2.13
C SER A 10 -6.78 1.32 1.49
N PHE A 11 -7.24 1.45 0.26
CA PHE A 11 -7.19 2.65 -0.57
C PHE A 11 -8.59 2.99 -1.02
N GLU A 12 -8.89 4.28 -1.09
CA GLU A 12 -10.10 4.74 -1.76
C GLU A 12 -9.68 5.50 -3.01
N ILE A 13 -10.21 5.07 -4.16
CA ILE A 13 -9.97 5.71 -5.46
C ILE A 13 -11.32 5.92 -6.11
N LYS A 14 -11.70 7.19 -6.34
CA LYS A 14 -13.00 7.57 -6.94
C LYS A 14 -14.21 6.95 -6.19
N GLY A 15 -14.17 6.93 -4.86
CA GLY A 15 -15.24 6.34 -4.03
C GLY A 15 -15.24 4.81 -3.96
N GLN A 16 -14.33 4.13 -4.66
CA GLN A 16 -14.19 2.68 -4.58
C GLN A 16 -13.06 2.31 -3.62
N VAL A 17 -13.38 1.48 -2.64
CA VAL A 17 -12.40 0.95 -1.68
C VAL A 17 -11.74 -0.31 -2.23
N PHE A 18 -10.41 -0.35 -2.18
CA PHE A 18 -9.57 -1.49 -2.53
C PHE A 18 -8.74 -1.88 -1.31
N GLY A 19 -8.77 -3.16 -0.93
CA GLY A 19 -8.07 -3.66 0.27
C GLY A 19 -8.98 -3.80 1.48
N GLY A 20 -8.39 -3.95 2.67
CA GLY A 20 -9.08 -4.35 3.88
C GLY A 20 -9.22 -5.87 4.03
N LYS A 21 -10.13 -6.29 4.91
CA LYS A 21 -10.39 -7.72 5.20
C LYS A 21 -10.97 -8.47 4.00
N GLU A 22 -11.83 -7.80 3.23
CA GLU A 22 -12.41 -8.32 2.01
C GLU A 22 -12.64 -7.17 1.02
N PHE A 23 -12.24 -7.35 -0.23
CA PHE A 23 -12.58 -6.49 -1.37
C PHE A 23 -12.79 -7.35 -2.62
N THR A 24 -13.46 -6.79 -3.63
CA THR A 24 -13.68 -7.46 -4.91
C THR A 24 -12.92 -6.75 -6.03
N LEU A 25 -12.10 -7.50 -6.76
CA LEU A 25 -11.38 -7.03 -7.93
C LEU A 25 -11.62 -7.99 -9.09
N GLN A 26 -12.22 -7.50 -10.18
CA GLN A 26 -12.56 -8.31 -11.35
C GLN A 26 -13.38 -9.57 -11.01
N GLY A 27 -14.33 -9.45 -10.08
CA GLY A 27 -15.18 -10.57 -9.64
C GLY A 27 -14.53 -11.54 -8.65
N LYS A 28 -13.25 -11.37 -8.32
CA LYS A 28 -12.54 -12.20 -7.34
C LYS A 28 -12.47 -11.49 -5.98
N LYS A 29 -12.69 -12.25 -4.91
CA LYS A 29 -12.52 -11.77 -3.54
C LYS A 29 -11.05 -11.81 -3.12
N GLY A 30 -10.59 -10.74 -2.49
CA GLY A 30 -9.26 -10.65 -1.91
C GLY A 30 -9.24 -9.93 -0.57
N SER A 31 -8.14 -10.05 0.15
CA SER A 31 -7.79 -9.24 1.32
C SER A 31 -6.46 -8.52 1.11
N MET A 32 -6.21 -7.44 1.84
CA MET A 32 -4.97 -6.70 1.76
C MET A 32 -4.42 -6.38 3.13
N MET A 33 -3.25 -6.95 3.42
CA MET A 33 -2.47 -6.66 4.62
C MET A 33 -1.26 -5.79 4.28
N TYR A 34 -0.60 -5.26 5.31
CA TYR A 34 0.63 -4.51 5.15
C TYR A 34 1.73 -4.97 6.12
N GLU A 35 2.97 -4.85 5.66
CA GLU A 35 4.17 -4.96 6.48
C GLU A 35 4.97 -3.65 6.38
N ILE A 36 5.56 -3.20 7.49
CA ILE A 36 6.40 -1.99 7.53
C ILE A 36 7.78 -2.40 8.01
N ASN A 37 8.79 -2.03 7.23
CA ASN A 37 10.18 -2.08 7.65
C ASN A 37 10.71 -0.65 7.82
N ASN A 38 10.88 -0.26 9.08
CA ASN A 38 11.35 1.07 9.48
C ASN A 38 12.88 1.14 9.71
N THR A 39 13.61 0.04 9.50
CA THR A 39 15.08 0.02 9.64
C THR A 39 15.79 0.54 8.40
N THR A 40 15.08 0.67 7.28
CA THR A 40 15.57 1.21 6.01
C THR A 40 15.24 2.69 5.86
N LYS A 41 15.99 3.37 4.99
CA LYS A 41 15.72 4.76 4.59
C LYS A 41 15.74 4.84 3.06
N PRO A 42 14.60 5.11 2.39
CA PRO A 42 13.25 5.35 2.94
C PRO A 42 12.61 4.12 3.62
N ILE A 43 11.52 4.36 4.37
CA ILE A 43 10.75 3.29 5.01
C ILE A 43 10.21 2.38 3.91
N GLU A 44 10.29 1.08 4.11
CA GLU A 44 9.70 0.10 3.22
C GLU A 44 8.30 -0.26 3.70
N VAL A 45 7.36 -0.33 2.75
CA VAL A 45 5.98 -0.75 3.00
C VAL A 45 5.63 -1.79 1.96
N ASP A 46 5.17 -2.96 2.40
CA ASP A 46 4.74 -4.02 1.49
C ASP A 46 3.25 -4.24 1.66
N PHE A 47 2.50 -4.15 0.57
CA PHE A 47 1.10 -4.57 0.58
C PHE A 47 1.00 -6.01 0.08
N ILE A 48 0.36 -6.86 0.89
CA ILE A 48 0.18 -8.27 0.60
C ILE A 48 -1.28 -8.48 0.24
N VAL A 49 -1.54 -8.69 -1.05
CA VAL A 49 -2.87 -9.01 -1.56
C VAL A 49 -3.01 -10.52 -1.59
N THR A 50 -4.04 -11.04 -0.91
CA THR A 50 -4.36 -12.47 -0.91
C THR A 50 -5.67 -12.67 -1.66
N GLN A 51 -5.71 -13.56 -2.66
CA GLN A 51 -6.97 -14.04 -3.23
C GLN A 51 -7.59 -15.05 -2.26
N LEU A 52 -8.78 -14.76 -1.73
CA LEU A 52 -9.36 -15.53 -0.63
C LEU A 52 -9.77 -16.96 -1.02
N GLU A 53 -10.13 -17.18 -2.29
CA GLU A 53 -10.56 -18.48 -2.79
C GLU A 53 -9.40 -19.46 -2.97
N THR A 54 -8.22 -18.97 -3.37
CA THR A 54 -7.07 -19.81 -3.74
C THR A 54 -5.93 -19.73 -2.73
N GLY A 55 -5.91 -18.70 -1.88
CA GLY A 55 -4.77 -18.37 -1.03
C GLY A 55 -3.56 -17.78 -1.78
N GLU A 56 -3.67 -17.54 -3.10
CA GLU A 56 -2.58 -16.93 -3.88
C GLU A 56 -2.27 -15.53 -3.34
N GLN A 57 -0.98 -15.26 -3.12
CA GLN A 57 -0.51 -13.96 -2.64
C GLN A 57 0.33 -13.23 -3.68
N LYS A 58 0.12 -11.91 -3.76
CA LYS A 58 1.01 -10.98 -4.46
C LYS A 58 1.44 -9.86 -3.54
N ARG A 59 2.71 -9.50 -3.63
CA ARG A 59 3.30 -8.41 -2.84
C ARG A 59 3.54 -7.20 -3.73
N MET A 60 3.05 -6.04 -3.31
CA MET A 60 3.37 -4.73 -3.90
C MET A 60 4.41 -4.06 -3.02
N LEU A 61 5.65 -3.99 -3.51
CA LEU A 61 6.79 -3.45 -2.77
C LEU A 61 6.82 -1.93 -2.93
N CYS A 62 6.74 -1.20 -1.81
CA CYS A 62 6.63 0.25 -1.81
C CYS A 62 7.69 0.89 -0.91
N ILE A 63 7.86 2.20 -1.06
CA ILE A 63 8.64 3.03 -0.13
C ILE A 63 7.81 4.23 0.31
N ALA A 64 8.04 4.66 1.55
CA ALA A 64 7.38 5.79 2.17
C ALA A 64 8.39 6.70 2.87
N LYS A 65 8.12 8.01 2.84
CA LYS A 65 8.87 9.02 3.60
C LYS A 65 7.92 10.10 4.08
N PHE A 66 7.79 10.23 5.40
CA PHE A 66 7.13 11.40 5.99
C PHE A 66 7.97 12.65 5.75
N THR A 67 7.35 13.70 5.22
CA THR A 67 7.97 15.03 5.11
C THR A 67 7.63 15.89 6.32
N ASP A 68 6.52 15.60 7.00
CA ASP A 68 6.14 16.11 8.32
C ASP A 68 5.06 15.18 8.93
N ALA A 69 4.44 15.59 10.03
CA ALA A 69 3.41 14.80 10.73
C ALA A 69 2.19 14.45 9.86
N ASN A 70 1.86 15.28 8.88
CA ASN A 70 0.65 15.15 8.07
C ASN A 70 0.92 14.86 6.59
N ASN A 71 2.17 15.00 6.13
CA ASN A 71 2.52 14.82 4.73
C ASN A 71 3.50 13.65 4.54
N MET A 72 3.21 12.82 3.53
CA MET A 72 3.99 11.64 3.18
C MET A 72 4.22 11.57 1.67
N ARG A 73 5.46 11.29 1.27
CA ARG A 73 5.79 10.82 -0.08
C ARG A 73 5.70 9.30 -0.09
N PHE A 74 5.07 8.77 -1.13
CA PHE A 74 4.83 7.36 -1.30
C PHE A 74 5.18 6.95 -2.73
N ALA A 75 5.87 5.84 -2.93
CA ALA A 75 6.13 5.30 -4.27
C ALA A 75 5.90 3.80 -4.28
N MET A 76 5.25 3.33 -5.35
CA MET A 76 4.90 1.92 -5.55
C MET A 76 5.82 1.29 -6.58
N GLY A 77 6.23 0.05 -6.31
CA GLY A 77 6.95 -0.79 -7.25
C GLY A 77 6.02 -1.36 -8.31
N PHE A 78 6.54 -1.49 -9.52
CA PHE A 78 5.92 -2.24 -10.61
C PHE A 78 6.77 -3.48 -10.89
N ASN A 79 6.16 -4.56 -11.38
CA ASN A 79 6.86 -5.81 -11.73
C ASN A 79 7.74 -6.37 -10.59
N ASN A 80 7.21 -6.37 -9.36
CA ASN A 80 7.90 -6.85 -8.15
C ASN A 80 9.26 -6.18 -7.87
N THR A 81 9.51 -4.99 -8.42
CA THR A 81 10.74 -4.23 -8.15
C THR A 81 10.44 -3.10 -7.18
N ARG A 82 11.08 -3.12 -6.00
CA ARG A 82 10.95 -2.05 -5.01
C ARG A 82 11.55 -0.74 -5.55
N PRO A 83 10.85 0.40 -5.50
CA PRO A 83 11.45 1.68 -5.84
C PRO A 83 12.54 2.05 -4.83
N THR A 84 13.65 2.61 -5.31
CA THR A 84 14.77 3.04 -4.45
C THR A 84 14.74 4.55 -4.16
N ALA A 85 13.94 5.31 -4.91
CA ALA A 85 13.84 6.75 -4.81
C ALA A 85 12.45 7.27 -5.21
N PHE A 86 12.15 8.48 -4.76
CA PHE A 86 10.94 9.22 -5.14
C PHE A 86 11.26 10.19 -6.28
N THR A 87 10.77 9.88 -7.48
CA THR A 87 10.86 10.70 -8.69
C THR A 87 9.54 11.43 -8.95
N GLU A 88 9.54 12.41 -9.85
CA GLU A 88 8.29 13.08 -10.26
C GLU A 88 7.29 12.13 -10.94
N LEU A 89 7.75 11.00 -11.47
CA LEU A 89 6.91 10.02 -12.17
C LEU A 89 6.29 8.96 -11.26
N ASN A 90 6.92 8.65 -10.11
CA ASN A 90 6.47 7.56 -9.23
C ASN A 90 5.95 8.04 -7.87
N ALA A 91 6.21 9.30 -7.50
CA ALA A 91 5.92 9.79 -6.17
C ALA A 91 4.49 10.31 -6.06
N ILE A 92 3.69 9.64 -5.24
CA ILE A 92 2.39 10.09 -4.77
C ILE A 92 2.61 10.93 -3.52
N ARG A 93 1.96 12.10 -3.45
CA ARG A 93 1.94 12.94 -2.25
C ARG A 93 0.63 12.68 -1.51
N LEU A 94 0.73 12.18 -0.29
CA LEU A 94 -0.39 11.86 0.56
C LEU A 94 -0.44 12.85 1.73
N LYS A 95 -1.64 13.33 2.02
CA LYS A 95 -1.93 14.17 3.17
C LYS A 95 -2.85 13.40 4.13
N ARG A 96 -2.58 13.50 5.42
CA ARG A 96 -3.41 12.92 6.47
C ARG A 96 -4.79 13.58 6.47
N GLU A 97 -5.84 12.79 6.32
CA GLU A 97 -7.22 13.21 6.56
C GLU A 97 -7.44 13.37 8.07
N LYS A 98 -8.14 14.44 8.47
CA LYS A 98 -8.37 14.80 9.87
C LYS A 98 -9.65 14.18 10.43
#